data_AF-A0A2V5MPY0-F1
#
_entry.id   AF-A0A2V5MPY0-F1
#
_cell.length_a   1.000
_cell.length_b   1.000
_cell.length_c   1.000
_cell.angle_alpha   90.00
_cell.angle_beta   90.00
_cell.angle_gamma   90.00
#
_symmetry.space_group_name_H-M   'P 1'
#
loop_
_entity.id
_entity.type
_entity.pdbx_description
1 polymer ?
#
loop_
_entity_poly.entity_id
_entity_poly.type
_entity_poly.pdbx_seq_one_letter_code
_entity_poly.pdbx_strand_id
1 'polypeptide(L)'
;MRSGENVYFRAISRHVSAAMETPTLAAKLGTTTHLSPLLHKASRLGLGPRELEILAAQRGCRHYSNGTEPEKPLASEIEFSNEELAIALLSTALRYDPHSIRCGAAMLSADGNDPRRLARMAVMERSVVPVRHVAEAGRRYEPQNPFWMELLDALPLAPLPKSGVLPHPTRFVTMTGFTRQGPGLVVEWQRPTATRSKKAA
;
A
#
# COMPACT_ATOMS: atom_id res chain seq x y z
N MET A 1 -28.84 4.69 -49.00
CA MET A 1 -27.69 3.84 -48.62
C MET A 1 -27.06 4.41 -47.35
N ARG A 2 -26.71 3.53 -46.41
CA ARG A 2 -26.53 3.78 -44.97
C ARG A 2 -25.26 4.60 -44.66
N SER A 3 -25.40 5.69 -43.91
CA SER A 3 -24.28 6.41 -43.25
C SER A 3 -24.78 6.98 -41.92
N GLY A 4 -24.99 6.11 -40.94
CA GLY A 4 -25.46 6.49 -39.59
C GLY A 4 -24.98 5.57 -38.48
N GLU A 5 -24.47 4.38 -38.80
CA GLU A 5 -24.08 3.37 -37.81
C GLU A 5 -22.70 3.62 -37.15
N ASN A 6 -21.88 4.55 -37.67
CA ASN A 6 -20.48 4.69 -37.22
C ASN A 6 -20.28 5.72 -36.08
N VAL A 7 -21.23 6.64 -35.87
CA VAL A 7 -21.15 7.64 -34.79
C VAL A 7 -21.63 7.06 -33.46
N TYR A 8 -22.67 6.22 -33.49
CA TYR A 8 -23.20 5.54 -32.31
C TYR A 8 -22.18 4.57 -31.69
N PHE A 9 -21.44 3.83 -32.51
CA PHE A 9 -20.44 2.87 -32.01
C PHE A 9 -19.25 3.55 -31.31
N ARG A 10 -18.79 4.70 -31.83
CA ARG A 10 -17.72 5.51 -31.19
C ARG A 10 -18.18 6.17 -29.88
N ALA A 11 -19.44 6.60 -29.79
CA ALA A 11 -19.99 7.19 -28.58
C ALA A 11 -20.16 6.14 -27.45
N ILE A 12 -20.58 4.92 -27.81
CA ILE A 12 -20.68 3.78 -26.89
C ILE A 12 -19.28 3.33 -26.43
N SER A 13 -18.30 3.20 -27.34
CA SER A 13 -16.92 2.85 -26.95
C SER A 13 -16.28 3.87 -26.00
N ARG A 14 -16.58 5.17 -26.13
CA ARG A 14 -16.08 6.19 -25.19
C ARG A 14 -16.77 6.16 -23.83
N HIS A 15 -18.08 5.89 -23.78
CA HIS A 15 -18.82 5.77 -22.52
C HIS A 15 -18.46 4.48 -21.77
N VAL A 16 -18.21 3.38 -22.49
CA VAL A 16 -17.71 2.14 -21.90
C VAL A 16 -16.28 2.32 -21.38
N SER A 17 -15.42 3.07 -22.08
CA SER A 17 -14.04 3.35 -21.64
C SER A 17 -13.97 4.14 -20.32
N ALA A 18 -14.86 5.11 -20.11
CA ALA A 18 -14.92 5.87 -18.85
C ALA A 18 -15.54 5.05 -17.69
N ALA A 19 -16.44 4.11 -17.99
CA ALA A 19 -16.99 3.16 -17.02
C ALA A 19 -16.01 2.02 -16.64
N MET A 20 -14.89 1.89 -17.37
CA MET A 20 -13.87 0.85 -17.19
C MET A 20 -12.57 1.34 -16.53
N GLU A 21 -12.45 2.63 -16.21
CA GLU A 21 -11.29 3.12 -15.46
C GLU A 21 -11.43 2.72 -13.98
N THR A 22 -10.49 1.91 -13.49
CA THR A 22 -10.42 1.55 -12.08
C THR A 22 -10.36 2.84 -11.24
N PRO A 23 -11.34 3.08 -10.36
CA PRO A 23 -11.40 4.32 -9.59
C PRO A 23 -10.17 4.44 -8.68
N THR A 24 -9.80 5.67 -8.31
CA THR A 24 -8.78 5.89 -7.28
C THR A 24 -9.27 5.43 -5.92
N LEU A 25 -8.35 5.20 -4.98
CA LEU A 25 -8.71 4.95 -3.59
C LEU A 25 -9.49 6.14 -3.00
N ALA A 26 -9.14 7.38 -3.34
CA ALA A 26 -9.89 8.57 -2.95
C ALA A 26 -11.36 8.49 -3.40
N ALA A 27 -11.61 8.10 -4.65
CA ALA A 27 -12.96 7.92 -5.18
C ALA A 27 -13.73 6.81 -4.44
N LYS A 28 -13.09 5.69 -4.12
CA LYS A 28 -13.70 4.62 -3.29
C LYS A 28 -14.01 5.09 -1.87
N LEU A 29 -13.17 5.96 -1.30
CA LEU A 29 -13.39 6.59 0.00
C LEU A 29 -14.44 7.71 -0.02
N GLY A 30 -14.91 8.12 -1.21
CA GLY A 30 -15.85 9.24 -1.36
C GLY A 30 -15.20 10.61 -1.13
N THR A 31 -13.93 10.75 -1.48
CA THR A 31 -13.12 11.97 -1.33
C THR A 31 -12.52 12.41 -2.66
N THR A 32 -12.08 13.67 -2.73
CA THR A 32 -11.40 14.20 -3.92
C THR A 32 -9.97 13.66 -4.02
N THR A 33 -9.60 13.18 -5.22
CA THR A 33 -8.24 12.74 -5.53
C THR A 33 -7.23 13.86 -5.25
N HIS A 34 -6.19 13.54 -4.50
CA HIS A 34 -5.10 14.45 -4.16
C HIS A 34 -4.08 14.54 -5.30
N LEU A 35 -3.49 15.72 -5.51
CA LEU A 35 -2.28 15.87 -6.32
C LEU A 35 -1.07 15.62 -5.41
N SER A 36 -0.56 14.39 -5.43
CA SER A 36 0.47 13.90 -4.51
C SER A 36 1.89 14.33 -4.93
N PRO A 37 2.59 15.20 -4.17
CA PRO A 37 3.99 15.50 -4.41
C PRO A 37 4.89 14.27 -4.27
N LEU A 38 4.56 13.36 -3.35
CA LEU A 38 5.27 12.10 -3.19
C LEU A 38 5.17 11.20 -4.43
N LEU A 39 3.98 11.07 -5.04
CA LEU A 39 3.85 10.32 -6.30
C LEU A 39 4.53 11.03 -7.47
N HIS A 40 4.59 12.36 -7.48
CA HIS A 40 5.43 13.09 -8.45
C HIS A 40 6.92 12.80 -8.24
N LYS A 41 7.40 12.72 -6.99
CA LYS A 41 8.78 12.29 -6.67
C LYS A 41 9.01 10.87 -7.19
N ALA A 42 8.11 9.94 -6.87
CA ALA A 42 8.18 8.55 -7.34
C ALA A 42 8.25 8.48 -8.88
N SER A 43 7.38 9.21 -9.58
CA SER A 43 7.35 9.26 -11.04
C SER A 43 8.66 9.78 -11.65
N ARG A 44 9.32 10.77 -11.03
CA ARG A 44 10.64 11.27 -11.48
C ARG A 44 11.75 10.21 -11.35
N LEU A 45 11.60 9.26 -10.44
CA LEU A 45 12.47 8.10 -10.28
C LEU A 45 12.07 6.92 -11.18
N GLY A 46 11.05 7.10 -12.04
CA GLY A 46 10.50 6.03 -12.87
C GLY A 46 9.60 5.04 -12.11
N LEU A 47 9.18 5.39 -10.89
CA LEU A 47 8.34 4.53 -10.05
C LEU A 47 6.85 4.81 -10.29
N GLY A 48 6.23 3.99 -11.14
CA GLY A 48 4.77 3.89 -11.24
C GLY A 48 4.18 3.00 -10.15
N PRO A 49 2.84 2.78 -10.16
CA PRO A 49 2.16 1.96 -9.15
C PRO A 49 2.73 0.55 -9.06
N ARG A 50 3.03 -0.07 -10.20
CA ARG A 50 3.59 -1.42 -10.27
C ARG A 50 5.03 -1.44 -9.74
N GLU A 51 5.81 -0.43 -10.08
CA GLU A 51 7.20 -0.30 -9.65
C GLU A 51 7.31 -0.06 -8.14
N LEU A 52 6.33 0.62 -7.52
CA LEU A 52 6.26 0.74 -6.05
C LEU A 52 6.06 -0.64 -5.39
N GLU A 53 5.20 -1.49 -5.94
CA GLU A 53 5.01 -2.86 -5.42
C GLU A 53 6.28 -3.71 -5.57
N ILE A 54 6.92 -3.62 -6.75
CA ILE A 54 8.20 -4.29 -7.01
C ILE A 54 9.26 -3.81 -6.02
N LEU A 55 9.36 -2.49 -5.79
CA LEU A 55 10.30 -1.93 -4.84
C LEU A 55 10.01 -2.41 -3.41
N ALA A 56 8.75 -2.53 -3.00
CA ALA A 56 8.40 -3.09 -1.69
C ALA A 56 8.87 -4.55 -1.58
N ALA A 57 8.64 -5.36 -2.62
CA ALA A 57 9.13 -6.74 -2.67
C ALA A 57 10.67 -6.81 -2.56
N GLN A 58 11.38 -5.95 -3.30
CA GLN A 58 12.83 -5.81 -3.23
C GLN A 58 13.32 -5.42 -1.82
N ARG A 59 12.53 -4.65 -1.08
CA ARG A 59 12.82 -4.23 0.31
C ARG A 59 12.38 -5.21 1.38
N GLY A 60 11.90 -6.39 1.00
CA GLY A 60 11.66 -7.49 1.94
C GLY A 60 10.19 -7.91 2.06
N CYS A 61 9.26 -7.26 1.35
CA CYS A 61 7.86 -7.70 1.24
C CYS A 61 7.70 -8.94 0.35
N ARG A 62 8.50 -9.99 0.56
CA ARG A 62 8.59 -11.17 -0.33
C ARG A 62 7.30 -11.98 -0.44
N HIS A 63 6.42 -11.90 0.56
CA HIS A 63 5.09 -12.53 0.49
C HIS A 63 4.19 -11.98 -0.62
N TYR A 64 4.55 -10.79 -1.14
CA TYR A 64 3.86 -10.11 -2.23
C TYR A 64 4.63 -10.19 -3.56
N SER A 65 5.81 -10.82 -3.57
CA SER A 65 6.60 -10.99 -4.79
C SER A 65 5.92 -11.95 -5.76
N ASN A 66 6.07 -11.69 -7.06
CA ASN A 66 5.67 -12.60 -8.13
C ASN A 66 6.86 -13.39 -8.70
N GLY A 67 8.06 -13.22 -8.17
CA GLY A 67 9.29 -13.88 -8.61
C GLY A 67 9.88 -13.33 -9.91
N THR A 68 9.31 -12.26 -10.47
CA THR A 68 9.80 -11.63 -11.71
C THR A 68 10.39 -10.26 -11.46
N GLU A 69 10.60 -9.87 -10.20
CA GLU A 69 11.23 -8.60 -9.85
C GLU A 69 12.70 -8.59 -10.30
N PRO A 70 13.20 -7.46 -10.83
CA PRO A 70 14.60 -7.35 -11.19
C PRO A 70 15.49 -7.48 -9.96
N GLU A 71 16.68 -8.07 -10.12
CA GLU A 71 17.65 -8.21 -9.03
C GLU A 71 18.19 -6.85 -8.55
N LYS A 72 18.38 -5.92 -9.50
CA LYS A 72 18.82 -4.56 -9.17
C LYS A 72 17.67 -3.77 -8.54
N PRO A 73 17.88 -3.14 -7.36
CA PRO A 73 16.87 -2.27 -6.76
C PRO A 73 16.44 -1.15 -7.70
N LEU A 74 15.13 -0.90 -7.79
CA LEU A 74 14.58 0.18 -8.65
C LEU A 74 14.95 1.58 -8.14
N ALA A 75 15.10 1.75 -6.82
CA ALA A 75 15.59 2.97 -6.19
C ALA A 75 16.26 2.65 -4.84
N SER A 76 17.32 3.38 -4.49
CA SER A 76 17.94 3.27 -3.17
C SER A 76 17.03 3.84 -2.06
N GLU A 77 17.29 3.45 -0.81
CA GLU A 77 16.60 4.05 0.35
C GLU A 77 16.90 5.54 0.54
N ILE A 78 18.05 6.02 0.02
CA ILE A 78 18.43 7.43 0.06
C ILE A 78 17.55 8.24 -0.90
N GLU A 79 17.31 7.71 -2.10
CA GLU A 79 16.47 8.37 -3.12
C GLU A 79 14.99 8.31 -2.77
N PHE A 80 14.55 7.19 -2.19
CA PHE A 80 13.16 6.96 -1.81
C PHE A 80 13.11 6.12 -0.53
N SER A 81 12.85 6.72 0.62
CA SER A 81 12.89 6.03 1.92
C SER A 81 11.80 4.97 2.10
N ASN A 82 11.90 4.12 3.13
CA ASN A 82 10.86 3.14 3.46
C ASN A 82 9.57 3.81 3.90
N GLU A 83 9.67 4.92 4.64
CA GLU A 83 8.50 5.69 5.01
C GLU A 83 7.81 6.29 3.77
N GLU A 84 8.58 6.82 2.82
CA GLU A 84 8.04 7.32 1.54
C GLU A 84 7.37 6.20 0.73
N LEU A 85 7.99 5.02 0.66
CA LEU A 85 7.41 3.88 -0.03
C LEU A 85 6.10 3.42 0.61
N ALA A 86 6.04 3.33 1.95
CA ALA A 86 4.83 2.96 2.67
C ALA A 86 3.68 3.94 2.37
N ILE A 87 3.95 5.25 2.44
CA ILE A 87 2.92 6.28 2.19
C ILE A 87 2.53 6.34 0.71
N ALA A 88 3.47 6.14 -0.22
CA ALA A 88 3.17 6.11 -1.65
C ALA A 88 2.22 4.94 -1.99
N LEU A 89 2.47 3.74 -1.46
CA LEU A 89 1.60 2.56 -1.64
C LEU A 89 0.22 2.73 -1.00
N LEU A 90 0.11 3.52 0.07
CA LEU A 90 -1.15 3.87 0.73
C LEU A 90 -1.77 5.18 0.19
N SER A 91 -1.22 5.76 -0.87
CA SER A 91 -1.68 7.02 -1.41
C SER A 91 -3.10 6.90 -1.96
N THR A 92 -3.99 7.79 -1.51
CA THR A 92 -5.37 7.83 -2.01
C THR A 92 -5.44 8.26 -3.48
N ALA A 93 -4.35 8.83 -4.02
CA ALA A 93 -4.25 9.26 -5.41
C ALA A 93 -4.00 8.10 -6.39
N LEU A 94 -3.54 6.94 -5.92
CA LEU A 94 -3.38 5.75 -6.76
C LEU A 94 -4.73 5.14 -7.14
N ARG A 95 -4.72 4.38 -8.25
CA ARG A 95 -5.84 3.49 -8.60
C ARG A 95 -6.07 2.53 -7.44
N TYR A 96 -7.34 2.24 -7.17
CA TYR A 96 -7.71 1.32 -6.11
C TYR A 96 -7.18 -0.09 -6.42
N ASP A 97 -6.23 -0.53 -5.60
CA ASP A 97 -5.70 -1.88 -5.63
C ASP A 97 -5.43 -2.39 -4.20
N PRO A 98 -6.17 -3.44 -3.73
CA PRO A 98 -5.92 -4.07 -2.45
C PRO A 98 -4.52 -4.67 -2.29
N HIS A 99 -3.82 -5.02 -3.38
CA HIS A 99 -2.46 -5.54 -3.28
C HIS A 99 -1.47 -4.45 -2.89
N SER A 100 -1.47 -3.30 -3.59
CA SER A 100 -0.74 -2.09 -3.21
C SER A 100 -0.98 -1.70 -1.74
N ILE A 101 -2.23 -1.69 -1.27
CA ILE A 101 -2.56 -1.33 0.13
C ILE A 101 -1.91 -2.31 1.13
N ARG A 102 -1.89 -3.61 0.82
CA ARG A 102 -1.26 -4.64 1.65
C ARG A 102 0.26 -4.51 1.68
N CYS A 103 0.88 -4.21 0.54
CA CYS A 103 2.31 -3.90 0.48
C CYS A 103 2.64 -2.67 1.33
N GLY A 104 1.84 -1.61 1.21
CA GLY A 104 1.98 -0.40 2.04
C GLY A 104 1.80 -0.67 3.52
N ALA A 105 0.85 -1.54 3.89
CA ALA A 105 0.65 -1.95 5.28
C ALA A 105 1.86 -2.68 5.87
N ALA A 106 2.47 -3.57 5.11
CA ALA A 106 3.72 -4.22 5.53
C ALA A 106 4.86 -3.19 5.63
N MET A 107 5.03 -2.33 4.62
CA MET A 107 6.08 -1.32 4.59
C MET A 107 5.97 -0.28 5.71
N LEU A 108 4.77 -0.01 6.25
CA LEU A 108 4.63 0.87 7.43
C LEU A 108 5.46 0.36 8.60
N SER A 109 5.50 -0.96 8.84
CA SER A 109 6.29 -1.58 9.90
C SER A 109 7.69 -2.00 9.44
N ALA A 110 8.24 -1.40 8.38
CA ALA A 110 9.64 -1.61 8.01
C ALA A 110 10.57 -1.16 9.13
N ASP A 111 11.69 -1.86 9.32
CA ASP A 111 12.65 -1.52 10.35
C ASP A 111 13.21 -0.11 10.15
N GLY A 112 13.40 0.62 11.25
CA GLY A 112 13.89 2.00 11.24
C GLY A 112 12.86 3.09 10.88
N ASN A 113 11.63 2.74 10.50
CA ASN A 113 10.60 3.75 10.23
C ASN A 113 10.23 4.54 11.49
N ASP A 114 10.15 5.88 11.38
CA ASP A 114 9.67 6.75 12.47
C ASP A 114 8.14 6.99 12.37
N PRO A 115 7.35 6.60 13.38
CA PRO A 115 5.91 6.83 13.44
C PRO A 115 5.50 8.30 13.21
N ARG A 116 6.27 9.25 13.74
CA ARG A 116 5.96 10.69 13.63
C ARG A 116 6.21 11.21 12.22
N ARG A 117 7.26 10.72 11.54
CA ARG A 117 7.51 11.04 10.13
C ARG A 117 6.42 10.48 9.23
N LEU A 118 6.02 9.23 9.46
CA LEU A 118 4.91 8.59 8.76
C LEU A 118 3.60 9.36 8.94
N ALA A 119 3.26 9.75 10.17
CA ALA A 119 2.06 10.53 10.44
C ALA A 119 2.06 11.88 9.72
N ARG A 120 3.18 12.61 9.74
CA ARG A 120 3.31 13.88 9.00
C ARG A 120 3.11 13.69 7.51
N MET A 121 3.75 12.68 6.91
CA MET A 121 3.57 12.39 5.48
C MET A 121 2.16 11.94 5.15
N ALA A 122 1.52 11.14 6.00
CA ALA A 122 0.14 10.72 5.81
C ALA A 122 -0.82 11.93 5.75
N VAL A 123 -0.58 12.96 6.56
CA VAL A 123 -1.35 14.21 6.51
C VAL A 123 -1.07 14.97 5.21
N MET A 124 0.21 15.18 4.87
CA MET A 124 0.60 15.91 3.65
C MET A 124 0.04 15.26 2.38
N GLU A 125 0.03 13.93 2.33
CA GLU A 125 -0.40 13.13 1.17
C GLU A 125 -1.89 12.75 1.21
N ARG A 126 -2.66 13.24 2.20
CA ARG A 126 -4.07 12.90 2.43
C ARG A 126 -4.35 11.39 2.60
N SER A 127 -3.35 10.65 3.07
CA SER A 127 -3.40 9.20 3.32
C SER A 127 -3.74 8.85 4.78
N VAL A 128 -4.24 9.79 5.59
CA VAL A 128 -4.56 9.53 7.01
C VAL A 128 -5.53 8.36 7.17
N VAL A 129 -6.60 8.30 6.39
CA VAL A 129 -7.62 7.22 6.50
C VAL A 129 -7.01 5.83 6.29
N PRO A 130 -6.31 5.53 5.18
CA PRO A 130 -5.69 4.22 4.99
C PRO A 130 -4.58 3.93 6.01
N VAL A 131 -3.74 4.92 6.37
CA VAL A 131 -2.67 4.71 7.35
C VAL A 131 -3.25 4.41 8.75
N ARG A 132 -4.27 5.16 9.19
CA ARG A 132 -4.93 4.93 10.48
C ARG A 132 -5.62 3.57 10.52
N HIS A 133 -6.31 3.16 9.45
CA HIS A 133 -6.92 1.83 9.34
C HIS A 133 -5.90 0.70 9.52
N VAL A 134 -4.74 0.82 8.87
CA VAL A 134 -3.66 -0.16 9.04
C VAL A 134 -3.10 -0.11 10.46
N ALA A 135 -2.87 1.07 11.02
CA ALA A 135 -2.33 1.21 12.37
C ALA A 135 -3.29 0.68 13.45
N GLU A 136 -4.60 0.85 13.29
CA GLU A 136 -5.61 0.25 14.17
C GLU A 136 -5.61 -1.29 14.07
N ALA A 137 -5.42 -1.84 12.86
CA ALA A 137 -5.22 -3.27 12.68
C ALA A 137 -3.90 -3.76 13.32
N GLY A 138 -2.81 -3.01 13.17
CA GLY A 138 -1.51 -3.29 13.79
C GLY A 138 -1.62 -3.33 15.31
N ARG A 139 -2.22 -2.32 15.94
CA ARG A 139 -2.49 -2.31 17.38
C ARG A 139 -3.32 -3.51 17.85
N ARG A 140 -4.26 -3.98 17.02
CA ARG A 140 -5.10 -5.13 17.35
C ARG A 140 -4.32 -6.45 17.34
N TYR A 141 -3.43 -6.65 16.38
CA TYR A 141 -2.70 -7.91 16.20
C TYR A 141 -1.32 -7.94 16.86
N GLU A 142 -0.75 -6.78 17.17
CA GLU A 142 0.50 -6.61 17.89
C GLU A 142 0.37 -5.55 19.00
N PRO A 143 -0.49 -5.76 20.01
CA PRO A 143 -0.74 -4.76 21.05
C PRO A 143 0.51 -4.38 21.86
N GLN A 144 1.51 -5.25 21.90
CA GLN A 144 2.79 -5.06 22.57
C GLN A 144 3.83 -4.28 21.74
N ASN A 145 3.57 -4.03 20.46
CA ASN A 145 4.47 -3.27 19.59
C ASN A 145 4.17 -1.77 19.74
N PRO A 146 5.06 -0.97 20.35
CA PRO A 146 4.81 0.45 20.62
C PRO A 146 4.65 1.27 19.34
N PHE A 147 5.23 0.84 18.22
CA PHE A 147 5.15 1.51 16.92
C PHE A 147 3.72 1.89 16.53
N TRP A 148 2.77 0.95 16.70
CA TRP A 148 1.37 1.18 16.30
C TRP A 148 0.67 2.21 17.18
N MET A 149 0.95 2.21 18.48
CA MET A 149 0.39 3.20 19.41
C MET A 149 0.97 4.58 19.13
N GLU A 150 2.29 4.68 18.98
CA GLU A 150 2.96 5.93 18.66
C GLU A 150 2.50 6.53 17.32
N LEU A 151 2.26 5.69 16.31
CA LEU A 151 1.71 6.12 15.03
C LEU A 151 0.28 6.64 15.17
N LEU A 152 -0.57 5.93 15.92
CA LEU A 152 -1.96 6.35 16.16
C LEU A 152 -2.06 7.65 16.96
N ASP A 153 -1.18 7.84 17.93
CA ASP A 153 -1.10 9.06 18.75
C ASP A 153 -0.61 10.26 17.92
N ALA A 154 0.25 10.03 16.93
CA ALA A 154 0.74 11.08 16.03
C ALA A 154 -0.24 11.41 14.89
N LEU A 155 -1.17 10.51 14.57
CA LEU A 155 -2.15 10.70 13.50
C LEU A 155 -3.38 11.47 13.99
N PRO A 156 -3.91 12.41 13.19
CA PRO A 156 -5.20 13.00 13.50
C PRO A 156 -6.31 11.93 13.48
N LEU A 157 -7.40 12.23 14.18
CA LEU A 157 -8.62 11.43 14.06
C LEU A 157 -9.14 11.49 12.62
N ALA A 158 -9.67 10.37 12.16
CA ALA A 158 -10.22 10.22 10.82
C ALA A 158 -11.52 9.41 10.87
N PRO A 159 -12.47 9.65 9.94
CA PRO A 159 -13.67 8.84 9.86
C PRO A 159 -13.31 7.39 9.50
N LEU A 160 -14.11 6.46 10.02
CA LEU A 160 -13.99 5.05 9.63
C LEU A 160 -14.28 4.90 8.14
N PRO A 161 -13.45 4.15 7.39
CA PRO A 161 -13.70 3.87 5.99
C PRO A 161 -14.98 3.05 5.84
N LYS A 162 -15.70 3.23 4.72
CA LYS A 162 -16.84 2.39 4.38
C LYS A 162 -16.42 0.91 4.32
N SER A 163 -17.28 0.02 4.79
CA SER A 163 -17.03 -1.43 4.76
C SER A 163 -16.70 -1.89 3.34
N GLY A 164 -15.68 -2.74 3.22
CA GLY A 164 -15.23 -3.29 1.94
C GLY A 164 -14.36 -2.36 1.08
N VAL A 165 -14.10 -1.11 1.49
CA VAL A 165 -13.19 -0.21 0.77
C VAL A 165 -11.73 -0.52 1.08
N LEU A 166 -11.37 -0.70 2.35
CA LEU A 166 -10.02 -1.10 2.73
C LEU A 166 -9.96 -2.61 3.02
N PRO A 167 -8.80 -3.26 2.80
CA PRO A 167 -8.65 -4.68 3.11
C PRO A 167 -9.03 -4.98 4.56
N HIS A 168 -9.70 -6.12 4.75
CA HIS A 168 -9.99 -6.62 6.10
C HIS A 168 -8.68 -6.80 6.89
N PRO A 169 -8.63 -6.46 8.19
CA PRO A 169 -7.39 -6.53 8.98
C PRO A 169 -6.64 -7.87 8.93
N THR A 170 -7.33 -9.00 8.79
CA THR A 170 -6.70 -10.32 8.61
C THR A 170 -5.84 -10.45 7.36
N ARG A 171 -5.97 -9.53 6.39
CA ARG A 171 -5.16 -9.49 5.17
C ARG A 171 -3.76 -8.92 5.38
N PHE A 172 -3.48 -8.34 6.56
CA PHE A 172 -2.17 -7.79 6.92
C PHE A 172 -1.34 -8.75 7.78
N VAL A 173 -1.93 -9.88 8.19
CA VAL A 173 -1.30 -10.86 9.06
C VAL A 173 -1.28 -12.23 8.41
N THR A 174 -0.32 -13.06 8.81
CA THR A 174 -0.34 -14.50 8.57
C THR A 174 -0.95 -15.17 9.79
N MET A 175 -1.87 -16.12 9.58
CA MET A 175 -2.50 -16.90 10.65
C MET A 175 -2.23 -18.38 10.39
N THR A 176 -1.45 -19.04 11.24
CA THR A 176 -1.21 -20.49 11.16
C THR A 176 -1.89 -21.18 12.33
N GLY A 177 -2.65 -22.25 12.06
CA GLY A 177 -3.33 -23.05 13.09
C GLY A 177 -2.48 -24.19 13.67
N PHE A 178 -1.28 -24.40 13.14
CA PHE A 178 -0.33 -25.42 13.57
C PHE A 178 1.04 -24.79 13.77
N THR A 179 1.63 -25.07 14.92
CA THR A 179 2.99 -24.68 15.29
C THR A 179 3.89 -25.90 15.36
N ARG A 180 5.21 -25.70 15.47
CA ARG A 180 6.16 -26.81 15.72
C ARG A 180 5.90 -27.55 17.05
N GLN A 181 5.12 -26.97 17.96
CA GLN A 181 4.74 -27.55 19.24
C GLN A 181 3.33 -28.18 19.24
N GLY A 182 2.65 -28.23 18.09
CA GLY A 182 1.29 -28.77 17.94
C GLY A 182 0.25 -27.71 17.57
N PRO A 183 -1.06 -28.02 17.72
CA PRO A 183 -2.15 -27.08 17.43
C PRO A 183 -1.99 -25.78 18.21
N GLY A 184 -2.08 -24.64 17.52
CA GLY A 184 -1.94 -23.33 18.13
C GLY A 184 -2.06 -22.24 17.08
N LEU A 185 -2.86 -21.20 17.37
CA LEU A 185 -3.03 -20.07 16.47
C LEU A 185 -1.87 -19.10 16.65
N VAL A 186 -0.96 -19.05 15.68
CA VAL A 186 0.06 -18.00 15.60
C VAL A 186 -0.42 -16.96 14.61
N VAL A 187 -0.51 -15.71 15.08
CA VAL A 187 -0.80 -14.55 14.26
C VAL A 187 0.45 -13.70 14.19
N GLU A 188 0.92 -13.43 12.98
CA GLU A 188 2.14 -12.65 12.76
C GLU A 188 1.86 -11.53 11.77
N TRP A 189 2.28 -10.31 12.11
CA TRP A 189 2.18 -9.18 11.19
C TRP A 189 3.13 -9.35 10.00
N GLN A 190 2.60 -9.20 8.80
CA GLN A 190 3.42 -9.28 7.59
C GLN A 190 4.26 -8.02 7.49
N ARG A 191 5.59 -8.17 7.57
CA ARG A 191 6.56 -7.07 7.53
C ARG A 191 7.68 -7.37 6.54
N PRO A 192 8.39 -6.35 6.04
CA PRO A 192 9.60 -6.56 5.27
C PRO A 192 10.63 -7.30 6.11
N THR A 193 11.22 -8.34 5.55
CA THR A 193 12.33 -9.07 6.17
C THR A 193 13.61 -8.77 5.43
N ALA A 194 14.66 -8.42 6.18
CA ALA A 194 15.97 -8.18 5.60
C ALA A 194 16.40 -9.39 4.78
N THR A 195 16.88 -9.13 3.56
CA THR A 195 17.48 -10.17 2.76
C THR A 195 18.75 -10.63 3.47
N ARG A 196 18.79 -11.89 3.93
CA ARG A 196 20.09 -12.51 4.19
C ARG A 196 20.79 -12.57 2.83
N SER A 197 21.74 -11.67 2.60
CA SER A 197 22.65 -11.77 1.47
C SER A 197 23.22 -13.19 1.48
N LYS A 198 22.97 -13.97 0.43
CA LYS A 198 23.74 -15.19 0.21
C LYS A 198 25.18 -14.73 0.12
N LYS A 199 26.01 -15.08 1.12
CA LYS A 199 27.46 -14.95 0.99
C LYS A 199 27.83 -15.69 -0.30
N ALA A 200 28.45 -14.98 -1.24
CA ALA A 200 29.14 -15.62 -2.34
C ALA A 200 30.15 -16.60 -1.73
N ALA A 201 30.02 -17.88 -2.09
CA ALA A 201 31.02 -18.90 -1.83
C ALA A 201 32.15 -18.76 -2.84
#